data_AF-A0A672QNE9-F1
#
_entry.id   AF-A0A672QNE9-F1
#
_cell.length_a   1.000
_cell.length_b   1.000
_cell.length_c   1.000
_cell.angle_alpha   90.00
_cell.angle_beta   90.00
_cell.angle_gamma   90.00
#
_symmetry.space_group_name_H-M   'P 1'
#
loop_
_entity.id
_entity.type
_entity.pdbx_description
1 polymer ?
#
loop_
_entity_poly.entity_id
_entity_poly.type
_entity_poly.pdbx_seq_one_letter_code
_entity_poly.pdbx_strand_id
1 'polypeptide(L)'
;MASLLSEILFETAGQGPPPSKDFFQFVITQKEVIWRWWKISVRSEFRGAPPGEIKQLHNDFLNDARLQEQLAAVFGTRILDYTLALCRGHVDYLERLPDKLLLKILSCISLQDIGHLSQTSSRFRKVRPIPCPFLLCFLSEVSMPKVPGWSTISGRFMKCGSVHMLI
;
A
#
# COMPACT_ATOMS: atom_id res chain seq x y z
N MET A 1 21.36 1.63 11.74
CA MET A 1 20.07 0.91 11.87
C MET A 1 19.19 1.36 10.73
N ALA A 2 18.77 0.46 9.84
CA ALA A 2 17.95 0.84 8.69
C ALA A 2 16.55 1.24 9.17
N SER A 3 16.10 2.45 8.82
CA SER A 3 14.72 2.86 8.99
C SER A 3 13.85 1.96 8.10
N LEU A 4 13.02 1.12 8.72
CA LEU A 4 12.08 0.23 8.04
C LEU A 4 11.00 1.00 7.25
N LEU A 5 10.83 2.29 7.57
CA LEU A 5 9.87 3.17 6.94
C LEU A 5 10.56 4.17 6.03
N SER A 6 9.96 4.36 4.84
CA SER A 6 10.24 5.49 3.96
C SER A 6 10.06 6.81 4.71
N GLU A 7 10.78 7.84 4.30
CA GLU A 7 10.67 9.19 4.87
C GLU A 7 9.25 9.76 4.70
N ILE A 8 8.60 9.43 3.57
CA ILE A 8 7.23 9.77 3.25
C ILE A 8 6.30 8.62 3.64
N LEU A 9 5.32 8.91 4.48
CA LEU A 9 4.32 7.98 4.97
C LEU A 9 3.09 7.92 4.07
N PHE A 10 2.65 9.06 3.55
CA PHE A 10 1.50 9.16 2.68
C PHE A 10 1.66 10.36 1.76
N GLU A 11 1.23 10.21 0.51
CA GLU A 11 1.23 11.28 -0.47
C GLU A 11 -0.04 11.18 -1.31
N THR A 12 -0.70 12.33 -1.52
CA THR A 12 -1.83 12.45 -2.43
C THR A 12 -1.79 13.80 -3.12
N ALA A 13 -2.33 13.87 -4.33
CA ALA A 13 -2.43 15.10 -5.10
C ALA A 13 -3.79 15.17 -5.80
N GLY A 14 -4.32 16.37 -5.92
CA GLY A 14 -5.69 16.58 -6.35
C GLY A 14 -5.96 18.01 -6.79
N GLN A 15 -7.08 18.20 -7.46
CA GLN A 15 -7.55 19.52 -7.87
C GLN A 15 -8.64 19.98 -6.91
N GLY A 16 -8.56 21.23 -6.47
CA GLY A 16 -9.56 21.82 -5.60
C GLY A 16 -10.93 21.95 -6.28
N PRO A 17 -12.00 22.10 -5.49
CA PRO A 17 -13.34 22.30 -6.02
C PRO A 17 -13.40 23.61 -6.85
N PRO A 18 -14.35 23.72 -7.79
CA PRO A 18 -14.68 24.99 -8.43
C PRO A 18 -14.96 26.07 -7.37
N PRO A 19 -14.53 27.34 -7.58
CA PRO A 19 -14.20 27.94 -8.87
C PRO A 19 -12.70 28.04 -9.22
N SER A 20 -11.77 27.97 -8.25
CA SER A 20 -10.36 28.25 -8.52
C SER A 20 -9.65 27.11 -9.23
N LYS A 21 -10.05 25.85 -8.98
CA LYS A 21 -9.46 24.66 -9.61
C LYS A 21 -7.94 24.59 -9.44
N ASP A 22 -7.43 25.14 -8.34
CA ASP A 22 -6.01 25.09 -7.99
C ASP A 22 -5.56 23.65 -7.75
N PHE A 23 -4.28 23.39 -7.95
CA PHE A 23 -3.71 22.06 -7.73
C PHE A 23 -3.10 21.99 -6.33
N PHE A 24 -3.39 20.92 -5.61
CA PHE A 24 -2.93 20.69 -4.25
C PHE A 24 -2.17 19.37 -4.17
N GLN A 25 -1.08 19.37 -3.41
CA GLN A 25 -0.33 18.18 -3.06
C GLN A 25 -0.23 18.13 -1.54
N PHE A 26 -0.55 16.97 -0.99
CA PHE A 26 -0.49 16.71 0.44
C PHE A 26 0.46 15.56 0.72
N VAL A 27 1.45 15.81 1.57
CA VAL A 27 2.50 14.84 1.91
C VAL A 27 2.61 14.75 3.43
N ILE A 28 2.52 13.53 3.96
CA ILE A 28 2.75 13.23 5.37
C ILE A 28 4.09 12.52 5.47
N THR A 29 5.00 13.06 6.26
CA THR A 29 6.27 12.43 6.61
C THR A 29 6.18 11.82 8.01
N GLN A 30 7.30 11.30 8.53
CA GLN A 30 7.34 10.75 9.90
C GLN A 30 7.12 11.78 11.01
N LYS A 31 7.35 13.07 10.75
CA LYS A 31 7.34 14.12 11.79
C LYS A 31 6.44 15.30 11.43
N GLU A 32 6.34 15.60 10.15
CA GLU A 32 5.69 16.78 9.63
C GLU A 32 4.69 16.46 8.52
N VAL A 33 3.71 17.34 8.43
CA VAL A 33 2.69 17.40 7.40
C VAL A 33 3.04 18.56 6.49
N ILE A 34 3.05 18.30 5.18
CA ILE A 34 3.38 19.27 4.15
C ILE A 34 2.15 19.45 3.25
N TRP A 35 1.63 20.67 3.23
CA TRP A 35 0.56 21.10 2.34
C TRP A 35 1.12 22.05 1.27
N ARG A 36 1.06 21.64 0.01
CA ARG A 36 1.53 22.42 -1.15
C ARG A 36 0.39 22.75 -2.07
N TRP A 37 0.43 23.94 -2.65
CA TRP A 37 -0.54 24.34 -3.65
C TRP A 37 0.09 25.15 -4.78
N TRP A 38 -0.48 24.96 -5.98
CA TRP A 38 -0.16 25.70 -7.18
C TRP A 38 -1.41 26.43 -7.62
N LYS A 39 -1.30 27.76 -7.65
CA LYS A 39 -2.37 28.60 -8.13
C LYS A 39 -2.45 28.50 -9.66
N ILE A 40 -3.53 27.96 -10.19
CA ILE A 40 -3.71 27.81 -11.64
C ILE A 40 -4.51 29.01 -12.13
N SER A 41 -3.85 29.91 -12.85
CA SER A 41 -4.52 31.08 -13.44
C SER A 41 -4.05 31.32 -14.87
N VAL A 42 -4.96 31.84 -15.70
CA VAL A 42 -4.66 32.26 -17.09
C VAL A 42 -3.84 33.55 -17.12
N ARG A 43 -3.86 34.34 -16.03
CA ARG A 43 -3.15 35.62 -15.95
C ARG A 43 -1.64 35.40 -15.92
N SER A 44 -0.92 36.18 -16.72
CA SER A 44 0.53 36.11 -16.88
C SER A 44 1.27 36.31 -15.55
N GLU A 45 0.73 37.10 -14.62
CA GLU A 45 1.30 37.39 -13.30
C GLU A 45 1.54 36.15 -12.43
N PHE A 46 0.74 35.10 -12.61
CA PHE A 46 0.87 33.85 -11.85
C PHE A 46 1.52 32.73 -12.67
N ARG A 47 1.92 33.01 -13.92
CA ARG A 47 2.59 32.02 -14.78
C ARG A 47 4.02 31.83 -14.30
N GLY A 48 4.31 30.65 -13.73
CA GLY A 48 5.63 30.30 -13.22
C GLY A 48 5.90 30.78 -11.78
N ALA A 49 4.86 31.23 -11.06
CA ALA A 49 4.99 31.48 -9.63
C ALA A 49 5.35 30.17 -8.88
N PRO A 50 6.24 30.22 -7.88
CA PRO A 50 6.56 29.05 -7.07
C PRO A 50 5.33 28.59 -6.28
N PRO A 51 5.22 27.28 -5.98
CA PRO A 51 4.15 26.79 -5.13
C PRO A 51 4.20 27.41 -3.73
N GLY A 52 3.03 27.64 -3.16
CA GLY A 52 2.91 27.86 -1.73
C GLY A 52 3.12 26.55 -0.98
N GLU A 53 3.82 26.60 0.14
CA GLU A 53 4.05 25.44 1.00
C GLU A 53 3.82 25.84 2.46
N ILE A 54 3.05 25.02 3.17
CA ILE A 54 2.91 25.05 4.63
C ILE A 54 3.45 23.72 5.15
N LYS A 55 4.40 23.81 6.07
CA LYS A 55 4.91 22.67 6.85
C LYS A 55 4.48 22.84 8.30
N GLN A 56 3.86 21.80 8.86
CA GLN A 56 3.41 21.77 10.24
C GLN A 56 3.81 20.44 10.89
N LEU A 57 4.04 20.44 12.20
CA LEU A 57 4.21 19.19 12.94
C LEU A 57 2.86 18.48 13.06
N HIS A 58 2.88 17.17 13.33
CA HIS A 58 1.65 16.39 13.52
C HIS A 58 0.72 16.97 14.60
N ASN A 59 1.28 17.45 15.72
CA ASN A 59 0.49 18.04 16.80
C ASN A 59 -0.13 19.39 16.40
N ASP A 60 0.56 20.19 15.61
CA ASP A 60 0.05 21.48 15.15
C ASP A 60 -1.08 21.27 14.15
N PHE A 61 -0.91 20.31 13.23
CA PHE A 61 -1.94 19.91 12.28
C PHE A 61 -3.22 19.41 12.99
N LEU A 62 -3.08 18.63 14.07
CA LEU A 62 -4.23 18.15 14.86
C LEU A 62 -5.05 19.29 15.48
N ASN A 63 -4.42 20.43 15.76
CA ASN A 63 -5.07 21.61 16.32
C ASN A 63 -5.57 22.60 15.24
N ASP A 64 -5.11 22.48 14.00
CA ASP A 64 -5.47 23.37 12.90
C ASP A 64 -6.74 22.91 12.18
N ALA A 65 -7.90 23.31 12.71
CA ALA A 65 -9.20 22.99 12.13
C ALA A 65 -9.36 23.54 10.70
N ARG A 66 -8.73 24.68 10.37
CA ARG A 66 -8.87 25.31 9.05
C ARG A 66 -8.20 24.47 7.98
N LEU A 67 -6.99 23.99 8.25
CA LEU A 67 -6.28 23.13 7.31
C LEU A 67 -6.96 21.77 7.14
N GLN A 68 -7.54 21.23 8.22
CA GLN A 68 -8.35 20.00 8.16
C GLN A 68 -9.61 20.17 7.30
N GLU A 69 -10.33 21.28 7.44
CA GLU A 69 -11.50 21.60 6.60
C GLU A 69 -11.12 21.73 5.12
N GLN A 70 -9.99 22.39 4.82
CA GLN A 70 -9.49 22.50 3.44
C GLN A 70 -9.13 21.14 2.86
N LEU A 71 -8.44 20.29 3.63
CA LEU A 71 -8.09 18.95 3.20
C LEU A 71 -9.35 18.12 2.93
N ALA A 72 -10.36 18.17 3.82
CA ALA A 72 -11.63 17.50 3.60
C ALA A 72 -12.38 18.03 2.36
N ALA A 73 -12.31 19.34 2.08
CA ALA A 73 -12.94 19.93 0.91
C ALA A 73 -12.27 19.50 -0.42
N VAL A 74 -10.95 19.32 -0.43
CA VAL A 74 -10.19 18.94 -1.63
C VAL A 74 -10.16 17.43 -1.85
N PHE A 75 -9.87 16.66 -0.80
CA PHE A 75 -9.60 15.22 -0.87
C PHE A 75 -10.72 14.36 -0.31
N GLY A 76 -11.68 14.96 0.40
CA GLY A 76 -12.78 14.26 1.05
C GLY A 76 -12.48 13.81 2.48
N THR A 77 -13.54 13.47 3.21
CA THR A 77 -13.49 13.10 4.63
C THR A 77 -12.70 11.82 4.89
N ARG A 78 -12.75 10.84 3.98
CA ARG A 78 -12.01 9.57 4.13
C ARG A 78 -10.50 9.78 4.25
N ILE A 79 -9.96 10.70 3.46
CA ILE A 79 -8.52 11.00 3.47
C ILE A 79 -8.17 11.82 4.71
N LEU A 80 -9.06 12.71 5.15
CA LEU A 80 -8.89 13.42 6.42
C LEU A 80 -8.84 12.45 7.60
N ASP A 81 -9.79 11.53 7.72
CA ASP A 81 -9.84 10.56 8.83
C ASP A 81 -8.59 9.69 8.88
N TYR A 82 -8.12 9.22 7.71
CA TYR A 82 -6.87 8.47 7.58
C TYR A 82 -5.65 9.31 8.00
N THR A 83 -5.61 10.57 7.57
CA THR A 83 -4.54 11.52 7.95
C THR A 83 -4.52 11.79 9.45
N LEU A 84 -5.69 11.95 10.08
CA LEU A 84 -5.80 12.15 11.52
C LEU A 84 -5.35 10.91 12.30
N ALA A 85 -5.70 9.71 11.82
CA ALA A 85 -5.20 8.46 12.40
C ALA A 85 -3.68 8.36 12.31
N LEU A 86 -3.10 8.72 11.17
CA LEU A 86 -1.64 8.77 10.98
C LEU A 86 -0.97 9.77 11.92
N CYS A 87 -1.52 10.99 12.06
CA CYS A 87 -0.96 12.02 12.95
C CYS A 87 -1.05 11.63 14.43
N ARG A 88 -2.02 10.80 14.82
CA ARG A 88 -2.14 10.21 16.16
C ARG A 88 -1.18 9.04 16.41
N GLY A 89 -0.42 8.62 15.40
CA GLY A 89 0.55 7.53 15.48
C GLY A 89 0.01 6.16 15.05
N HIS A 90 -1.22 6.08 14.53
CA HIS A 90 -1.74 4.84 13.95
C HIS A 90 -1.20 4.67 12.52
N VAL A 91 -0.04 4.04 12.40
CA VAL A 91 0.62 3.78 11.11
C VAL A 91 0.42 2.33 10.70
N ASP A 92 -0.05 2.09 9.47
CA ASP A 92 -0.15 0.75 8.89
C ASP A 92 1.23 0.22 8.46
N TYR A 93 1.98 -0.32 9.41
CA TYR A 93 3.31 -0.91 9.16
C TYR A 93 3.25 -2.10 8.21
N LEU A 94 2.13 -2.83 8.22
CA LEU A 94 1.94 -4.06 7.49
C LEU A 94 1.85 -3.82 5.97
N GLU A 95 1.15 -2.76 5.57
CA GLU A 95 1.00 -2.43 4.15
C GLU A 95 2.29 -1.91 3.52
N ARG A 96 3.16 -1.33 4.35
CA ARG A 96 4.44 -0.70 3.97
C ARG A 96 5.63 -1.63 4.06
N LEU A 97 5.44 -2.87 4.53
CA LEU A 97 6.50 -3.85 4.63
C LEU A 97 6.99 -4.27 3.23
N PRO A 98 8.31 -4.40 3.00
CA PRO A 98 8.82 -4.91 1.73
C PRO A 98 8.40 -6.36 1.50
N ASP A 99 8.09 -6.68 0.24
CA ASP A 99 7.52 -7.98 -0.15
C ASP A 99 8.38 -9.17 0.30
N LYS A 100 9.71 -9.02 0.35
CA LYS A 100 10.63 -10.05 0.86
C LYS A 100 10.37 -10.44 2.32
N LEU A 101 10.13 -9.44 3.18
CA LEU A 101 9.80 -9.68 4.59
C LEU A 101 8.39 -10.24 4.73
N LEU A 102 7.46 -9.77 3.89
CA LEU A 102 6.09 -10.26 3.86
C LEU A 102 6.06 -11.77 3.50
N LEU A 103 6.82 -12.19 2.49
CA LEU A 103 6.97 -13.59 2.10
C LEU A 103 7.63 -14.44 3.20
N LYS A 104 8.62 -13.88 3.90
CA LYS A 104 9.23 -14.56 5.05
C LYS A 104 8.22 -14.77 6.17
N ILE A 105 7.40 -13.76 6.50
CA ILE A 105 6.33 -13.89 7.49
C ILE A 105 5.35 -14.99 7.05
N LEU A 106 4.93 -14.99 5.78
CA LEU A 106 4.03 -16.02 5.23
C LEU A 106 4.65 -17.42 5.31
N SER A 107 5.96 -17.57 5.10
CA SER A 107 6.66 -18.86 5.23
C SER A 107 6.75 -19.40 6.66
N CYS A 108 6.61 -18.52 7.66
CA CYS A 108 6.61 -18.90 9.07
C CYS A 108 5.20 -19.28 9.58
N ILE A 109 4.16 -19.07 8.78
CA ILE A 109 2.76 -19.26 9.16
C ILE A 109 2.20 -20.52 8.48
N SER A 110 1.29 -21.22 9.15
CA SER A 110 0.67 -22.43 8.61
C SER A 110 -0.21 -22.12 7.39
N LEU A 111 -0.33 -23.05 6.44
CA LEU A 111 -1.16 -22.89 5.24
C LEU A 111 -2.63 -22.58 5.56
N GLN A 112 -3.15 -23.06 6.69
CA GLN A 112 -4.52 -22.78 7.14
C GLN A 112 -4.65 -21.31 7.59
N ASP A 113 -3.68 -20.79 8.33
CA ASP A 113 -3.69 -19.43 8.87
C ASP A 113 -3.42 -18.36 7.81
N ILE A 114 -2.74 -18.71 6.71
CA ILE A 114 -2.58 -17.82 5.54
C ILE A 114 -3.95 -17.41 4.98
N GLY A 115 -4.93 -18.32 5.01
CA GLY A 115 -6.30 -18.04 4.62
C GLY A 115 -6.96 -16.95 5.47
N HIS A 116 -6.72 -16.96 6.77
CA HIS A 116 -7.23 -15.95 7.71
C HIS A 116 -6.47 -14.62 7.59
N LEU A 117 -5.14 -14.66 7.47
CA LEU A 117 -4.30 -13.47 7.35
C LEU A 117 -4.60 -12.67 6.06
N SER A 118 -4.98 -13.38 5.00
CA SER A 118 -5.36 -12.73 3.74
C SER A 118 -6.71 -12.00 3.79
N GLN A 119 -7.52 -12.23 4.82
CA GLN A 119 -8.81 -11.55 5.02
C GLN A 119 -8.65 -10.25 5.80
N THR A 120 -7.56 -10.10 6.56
CA THR A 120 -7.33 -8.94 7.42
C THR A 120 -6.67 -7.78 6.67
N SER A 121 -5.85 -8.05 5.64
CA SER A 121 -5.23 -6.98 4.85
C SER A 121 -5.34 -7.20 3.34
N SER A 122 -5.55 -6.11 2.63
CA SER A 122 -5.61 -6.09 1.16
C SER A 122 -4.28 -6.52 0.53
N ARG A 123 -3.15 -6.22 1.19
CA ARG A 123 -1.79 -6.54 0.75
C ARG A 123 -1.50 -8.04 0.81
N PHE A 124 -1.87 -8.73 1.89
CA PHE A 124 -1.74 -10.19 1.95
C PHE A 124 -2.65 -10.90 0.96
N ARG A 125 -3.85 -10.35 0.69
CA ARG A 125 -4.72 -10.87 -0.37
C ARG A 125 -4.06 -10.80 -1.75
N LYS A 126 -3.35 -9.70 -2.06
CA LYS A 126 -2.63 -9.53 -3.34
C LYS A 126 -1.39 -10.40 -3.44
N VAL A 127 -0.64 -10.58 -2.35
CA VAL A 127 0.61 -11.36 -2.33
C VAL A 127 0.36 -12.86 -2.20
N ARG A 128 -0.86 -13.29 -1.83
CA ARG A 128 -1.22 -14.71 -1.89
C ARG A 128 -0.86 -15.26 -3.27
N PRO A 129 0.03 -16.27 -3.34
CA PRO A 129 0.19 -17.00 -4.57
C PRO A 129 -1.19 -17.57 -4.88
N ILE A 130 -1.79 -17.14 -5.99
CA ILE A 130 -2.86 -17.91 -6.64
C ILE A 130 -2.28 -19.32 -6.72
N PRO A 131 -2.97 -20.36 -6.24
CA PRO A 131 -2.45 -21.71 -6.29
C PRO A 131 -2.36 -22.13 -7.75
N CYS A 132 -1.27 -21.75 -8.41
CA CYS A 132 -0.74 -22.46 -9.55
C CYS A 132 -0.43 -23.85 -9.02
N PRO A 133 -0.99 -24.93 -9.58
CA PRO A 133 -0.65 -26.29 -9.19
C PRO A 133 0.87 -26.54 -9.20
N PHE A 134 1.63 -25.74 -9.96
CA PHE A 134 3.08 -25.77 -10.06
C PHE A 134 3.84 -25.29 -8.80
N LEU A 135 3.31 -24.39 -7.97
CA LEU A 135 4.07 -23.87 -6.81
C LEU A 135 3.99 -24.78 -5.58
N LEU A 136 2.91 -25.57 -5.47
CA LEU A 136 2.80 -26.64 -4.47
C LEU A 136 3.80 -27.76 -4.74
N CYS A 137 4.10 -28.08 -6.01
CA CYS A 137 5.20 -28.99 -6.34
C CYS A 137 6.56 -28.45 -5.89
N PHE A 138 6.85 -27.16 -6.14
CA PHE A 138 8.15 -26.55 -5.80
C PHE A 138 8.41 -26.44 -4.30
N LEU A 139 7.38 -26.18 -3.47
CA LEU A 139 7.56 -26.10 -2.01
C LEU A 139 7.56 -27.48 -1.33
N SER A 140 7.01 -28.52 -1.97
CA SER A 140 7.13 -29.90 -1.47
C SER A 140 8.51 -30.54 -1.73
N GLU A 141 9.34 -29.99 -2.62
CA GLU A 141 10.67 -30.52 -2.92
C GLU A 141 11.77 -30.05 -1.95
N VAL A 142 11.55 -28.98 -1.18
CA VAL A 142 12.62 -28.39 -0.32
C VAL A 142 12.61 -28.95 1.12
N SER A 143 11.63 -29.77 1.50
CA SER A 143 11.64 -30.45 2.81
C SER A 143 11.10 -31.87 2.74
N MET A 144 11.96 -32.81 2.39
CA MET A 144 11.81 -34.21 2.77
C MET A 144 13.16 -34.74 3.30
N PRO A 145 13.32 -35.03 4.60
CA PRO A 145 14.35 -35.96 5.03
C PRO A 145 14.07 -37.30 4.34
N LYS A 146 15.14 -37.89 3.80
CA LYS A 146 15.14 -39.11 2.99
C LYS A 146 14.69 -40.29 3.85
N VAL A 147 13.39 -40.57 3.89
CA VAL A 147 12.85 -41.82 4.44
C VAL A 147 12.79 -42.84 3.29
N PRO A 148 13.47 -44.00 3.39
CA PRO A 148 13.49 -44.98 2.31
C PRO A 148 12.19 -45.78 2.32
N GLY A 149 11.49 -45.80 1.18
CA GLY A 149 10.46 -46.81 0.92
C GLY A 149 9.10 -46.29 0.48
N TRP A 150 9.02 -45.45 -0.56
CA TRP A 150 7.76 -45.14 -1.26
C TRP A 150 7.98 -45.21 -2.78
N SER A 151 8.13 -46.42 -3.30
CA SER A 151 7.72 -46.71 -4.67
C SER A 151 6.22 -46.99 -4.65
N THR A 152 5.46 -46.38 -5.57
CA THR A 152 4.02 -46.56 -5.81
C THR A 152 3.11 -45.54 -5.13
N ILE A 153 3.06 -44.30 -5.64
CA ILE A 153 1.82 -43.61 -6.05
C ILE A 153 2.25 -42.58 -7.12
N SER A 154 2.48 -43.06 -8.36
CA SER A 154 2.55 -42.21 -9.55
C SER A 154 1.40 -42.63 -10.46
N GLY A 155 0.22 -42.03 -10.27
CA GLY A 155 -0.93 -42.48 -11.05
C GLY A 155 -2.25 -41.81 -10.74
N ARG A 156 -2.29 -40.49 -10.55
CA ARG A 156 -3.51 -39.66 -10.68
C ARG A 156 -3.19 -38.20 -10.40
N PHE A 157 -2.53 -37.49 -11.32
CA PHE A 157 -2.66 -36.02 -11.48
C PHE A 157 -1.88 -35.61 -12.73
N MET A 158 -2.32 -36.13 -13.88
CA MET A 158 -1.80 -35.67 -15.17
C MET A 158 -2.90 -35.79 -16.22
N LYS A 159 -3.94 -34.95 -16.07
CA LYS A 159 -4.86 -34.57 -17.15
C LYS A 159 -5.36 -33.15 -16.91
N CYS A 160 -4.61 -32.20 -17.44
CA CYS A 160 -5.15 -30.97 -18.04
C CYS A 160 -4.03 -30.32 -18.86
N GLY A 161 -3.68 -30.98 -19.97
CA GLY A 161 -3.09 -30.31 -21.11
C GLY A 161 -4.23 -29.91 -22.04
N SER A 162 -4.21 -28.67 -22.51
CA SER A 162 -3.98 -28.35 -23.92
C SER A 162 -4.57 -26.99 -24.24
N VAL A 163 -3.67 -26.09 -24.60
CA VAL A 163 -3.95 -24.87 -25.37
C VAL A 163 -4.65 -25.29 -26.66
N HIS A 164 -5.76 -24.63 -27.00
CA HIS A 164 -6.19 -24.48 -28.39
C HIS A 164 -6.78 -23.09 -28.59
N MET A 165 -5.91 -22.24 -29.15
CA MET A 165 -6.22 -21.11 -30.02
C MET A 165 -7.14 -21.58 -31.14
N LEU A 166 -8.29 -20.93 -31.35
CA LEU A 166 -9.05 -21.00 -32.60
C LEU A 166 -9.79 -19.66 -32.83
N ILE A 167 -9.27 -18.97 -33.86
CA ILE A 167 -9.84 -17.94 -34.76
C ILE A 167 -10.10 -16.56 -34.16
#